data_AF-A0A932ENI4-F1
#
_entry.id   AF-A0A932ENI4-F1
#
_cell.length_a   1.000
_cell.length_b   1.000
_cell.length_c   1.000
_cell.angle_alpha   90.00
_cell.angle_beta   90.00
_cell.angle_gamma   90.00
#
_symmetry.space_group_name_H-M   'P 1'
#
loop_
_entity.id
_entity.type
_entity.pdbx_description
1 polymer ?
#
loop_
_entity_poly.entity_id
_entity_poly.type
_entity_poly.pdbx_seq_one_letter_code
_entity_poly.pdbx_strand_id
1 'polypeptide(L)'
;MKHVWLTVAIILSVFLMTVASVRQSIAQHEVQAKSYISQGLYDEALQEYNRSFTNLSMLKSTIHLFGEFNAFLATVGILFLASGLLIRRRKRLFFQ
;
A
#
# COMPACT_ATOMS: atom_id res chain seq x y z
N MET A 1 17.18 17.13 -7.99
CA MET A 1 16.01 17.13 -7.07
C MET A 1 14.66 17.01 -7.80
N LYS A 2 14.39 17.73 -8.90
CA LYS A 2 13.09 17.65 -9.62
C LYS A 2 12.71 16.23 -10.10
N HIS A 3 13.67 15.45 -10.61
CA HIS A 3 13.41 14.08 -11.07
C HIS A 3 13.08 13.08 -9.94
N VAL A 4 13.52 13.34 -8.71
CA VAL A 4 13.23 12.48 -7.54
C VAL A 4 11.77 12.63 -7.12
N TRP A 5 11.25 13.86 -7.10
CA TRP A 5 9.84 14.10 -6.80
C TRP A 5 8.91 13.50 -7.86
N LEU A 6 9.32 13.57 -9.12
CA LEU A 6 8.55 13.02 -10.23
C LEU A 6 8.50 11.49 -10.18
N THR A 7 9.61 10.83 -9.85
CA THR A 7 9.64 9.36 -9.66
C THR A 7 8.79 8.91 -8.47
N VAL A 8 8.86 9.62 -7.33
CA VAL A 8 7.99 9.33 -6.17
C VAL A 8 6.50 9.49 -6.54
N ALA A 9 6.14 10.55 -7.26
CA ALA A 9 4.76 10.77 -7.69
C ALA A 9 4.25 9.67 -8.63
N ILE A 10 5.10 9.20 -9.56
CA ILE A 10 4.74 8.08 -10.45
C ILE A 10 4.51 6.80 -9.64
N ILE A 11 5.41 6.46 -8.72
CA ILE A 11 5.28 5.25 -7.88
C ILE A 11 4.00 5.29 -7.07
N LEU A 12 3.68 6.45 -6.48
CA LEU A 12 2.45 6.64 -5.71
C LEU A 12 1.20 6.49 -6.59
N SER A 13 1.19 7.07 -7.78
CA SER A 13 0.06 6.95 -8.72
C SER A 13 -0.15 5.50 -9.15
N VAL A 14 0.91 4.77 -9.49
CA VAL A 14 0.82 3.34 -9.85
C VAL A 14 0.23 2.55 -8.69
N PHE A 15 0.72 2.78 -7.47
CA PHE A 15 0.19 2.13 -6.27
C PHE A 15 -1.31 2.39 -6.08
N LEU A 16 -1.75 3.65 -6.17
CA LEU A 16 -3.15 4.02 -6.04
C LEU A 16 -4.03 3.39 -7.13
N MET A 17 -3.53 3.33 -8.37
CA MET A 17 -4.23 2.64 -9.47
C MET A 17 -4.38 1.14 -9.19
N THR A 18 -3.35 0.48 -8.67
CA THR A 18 -3.42 -0.94 -8.31
C THR A 18 -4.46 -1.17 -7.21
N VAL A 19 -4.45 -0.36 -6.15
CA VAL A 19 -5.44 -0.43 -5.05
C VAL A 19 -6.86 -0.23 -5.57
N ALA A 20 -7.06 0.78 -6.44
CA ALA A 20 -8.36 1.05 -7.04
C ALA A 20 -8.85 -0.12 -7.93
N SER A 21 -7.96 -0.68 -8.75
CA SER A 21 -8.26 -1.81 -9.63
C SER A 21 -8.68 -3.05 -8.83
N VAL A 22 -7.95 -3.39 -7.77
CA VAL A 22 -8.30 -4.53 -6.90
C VAL A 22 -9.65 -4.29 -6.21
N ARG A 23 -9.89 -3.08 -5.70
CA ARG A 23 -11.18 -2.73 -5.07
C ARG A 23 -12.35 -2.84 -6.05
N GLN A 24 -12.17 -2.41 -7.29
CA GLN A 24 -13.17 -2.53 -8.35
C GLN A 24 -13.45 -4.01 -8.68
N SER A 25 -12.41 -4.83 -8.78
CA SER A 25 -12.55 -6.28 -9.02
C SER A 25 -13.33 -6.96 -7.90
N ILE A 26 -13.04 -6.67 -6.62
CA ILE A 26 -13.79 -7.19 -5.46
C ILE A 26 -15.28 -6.90 -5.59
N ALA A 27 -15.63 -5.64 -5.88
CA ALA A 27 -17.02 -5.22 -6.03
C ALA A 27 -17.72 -5.92 -7.21
N GLN A 28 -17.01 -6.12 -8.32
CA GLN A 28 -17.54 -6.81 -9.49
C GLN A 28 -17.87 -8.29 -9.17
N HIS A 29 -16.96 -9.01 -8.51
CA HIS A 29 -17.19 -10.39 -8.09
C HIS A 29 -18.38 -10.50 -7.11
N GLU A 30 -18.52 -9.52 -6.20
CA GLU A 30 -19.66 -9.50 -5.27
C GLU A 30 -21.00 -9.29 -5.98
N VAL A 31 -21.04 -8.41 -7.00
CA VAL A 31 -22.24 -8.20 -7.83
C VAL A 31 -22.58 -9.43 -8.64
N GLN A 32 -21.58 -10.09 -9.24
CA GLN A 32 -21.79 -11.35 -9.98
C GLN A 32 -22.31 -12.46 -9.06
N ALA A 33 -21.73 -12.62 -7.87
CA ALA A 33 -22.19 -13.60 -6.89
C ALA A 33 -23.67 -13.37 -6.50
N LYS A 34 -24.08 -12.12 -6.27
CA LYS A 34 -25.49 -11.77 -6.00
C LYS A 34 -26.40 -12.11 -7.17
N SER A 35 -25.94 -11.94 -8.41
CA SER A 35 -26.70 -12.32 -9.60
C SER A 35 -26.88 -13.84 -9.67
N TYR A 36 -25.84 -14.62 -9.42
CA TYR A 36 -25.93 -16.08 -9.39
C TYR A 36 -26.89 -16.59 -8.30
N ILE A 37 -26.90 -15.98 -7.12
CA ILE A 37 -27.88 -16.28 -6.06
C ILE A 37 -29.31 -16.07 -6.57
N SER A 38 -29.57 -14.96 -7.26
CA SER A 38 -30.92 -14.67 -7.79
C SER A 38 -31.39 -15.67 -8.85
N GLN A 39 -30.45 -16.40 -9.47
CA GLN A 39 -30.70 -17.44 -10.47
C GLN A 39 -30.73 -18.85 -9.88
N GLY A 40 -30.50 -19.01 -8.56
CA GLY A 40 -30.40 -20.31 -7.90
C GLY A 40 -29.08 -21.05 -8.15
N LEU A 41 -28.09 -20.37 -8.74
CA LEU A 41 -26.76 -20.90 -9.08
C LEU A 41 -25.81 -20.72 -7.88
N TYR A 42 -26.01 -21.53 -6.84
CA TYR A 42 -25.31 -21.33 -5.57
C TYR A 42 -23.82 -21.70 -5.62
N ASP A 43 -23.43 -22.68 -6.44
CA ASP A 43 -22.03 -23.10 -6.55
C ASP A 43 -21.18 -22.03 -7.25
N GLU A 44 -21.70 -21.44 -8.31
CA GLU A 44 -21.09 -20.33 -9.03
C GLU A 44 -21.03 -19.08 -8.14
N ALA A 45 -22.09 -18.79 -7.38
CA ALA A 45 -22.08 -17.71 -6.41
C ALA A 45 -20.97 -17.89 -5.36
N LEU A 46 -20.82 -19.11 -4.83
CA LEU A 46 -19.77 -19.43 -3.86
C LEU A 46 -18.38 -19.24 -4.46
N GLN A 47 -18.19 -19.64 -5.72
CA GLN A 47 -16.92 -19.45 -6.43
C GLN A 47 -16.57 -17.95 -6.56
N GLU A 48 -17.55 -17.11 -6.93
CA GLU A 48 -17.34 -15.67 -7.06
C GLU A 48 -17.07 -14.99 -5.70
N TYR A 49 -17.73 -15.41 -4.63
CA TYR A 49 -17.42 -14.93 -3.29
C TYR A 49 -16.00 -15.31 -2.85
N ASN A 50 -15.55 -16.53 -3.16
CA ASN A 50 -14.18 -16.95 -2.86
C ASN A 50 -13.14 -16.10 -3.59
N ARG A 51 -13.39 -15.75 -4.87
CA ARG A 51 -12.54 -14.82 -5.64
C ARG A 51 -12.51 -13.44 -4.99
N SER A 52 -13.68 -12.90 -4.65
CA SER A 52 -13.80 -11.61 -3.96
C SER A 52 -13.03 -11.59 -2.63
N PHE A 53 -13.16 -12.65 -1.83
CA PHE A 53 -12.48 -12.78 -0.55
C PHE A 53 -10.96 -12.89 -0.69
N THR A 54 -10.49 -13.62 -1.70
CA THR A 54 -9.06 -13.72 -2.03
C THR A 54 -8.49 -12.35 -2.38
N ASN A 55 -9.18 -11.61 -3.25
CA ASN A 55 -8.77 -10.26 -3.65
C ASN A 55 -8.78 -9.28 -2.46
N LEU A 56 -9.76 -9.41 -1.55
CA LEU A 56 -9.84 -8.63 -0.32
C LEU A 56 -8.67 -8.93 0.64
N SER A 57 -8.30 -10.20 0.78
CA SER A 57 -7.14 -10.62 1.56
C SER A 57 -5.82 -10.06 0.98
N MET A 58 -5.66 -10.12 -0.34
CA MET A 58 -4.51 -9.52 -1.03
C MET A 58 -4.46 -8.00 -0.83
N LEU A 59 -5.59 -7.32 -0.95
CA LEU A 59 -5.69 -5.87 -0.72
C LEU A 59 -5.26 -5.49 0.69
N LYS A 60 -5.76 -6.21 1.70
CA LYS A 60 -5.41 -5.99 3.11
C LYS A 60 -3.92 -6.18 3.35
N SER A 61 -3.34 -7.25 2.80
CA SER A 61 -1.90 -7.54 2.91
C SER A 61 -1.06 -6.46 2.23
N THR A 62 -1.49 -5.98 1.06
CA THR A 62 -0.81 -4.92 0.30
C THR A 62 -0.80 -3.59 1.07
N ILE A 63 -1.94 -3.19 1.63
CA ILE A 63 -2.04 -1.97 2.47
C ILE A 63 -1.16 -2.10 3.71
N HIS A 64 -1.16 -3.28 4.35
CA HIS A 64 -0.35 -3.53 5.53
C HIS A 64 1.16 -3.39 5.24
N LEU A 65 1.65 -4.04 4.18
CA LEU A 65 3.06 -3.93 3.74
C LEU A 65 3.46 -2.48 3.44
N PHE A 66 2.56 -1.70 2.82
CA PHE A 66 2.81 -0.27 2.58
C PHE A 66 2.91 0.52 3.88
N GLY A 67 2.06 0.23 4.86
CA GLY A 67 2.12 0.81 6.19
C GLY A 67 3.44 0.51 6.89
N GLU A 68 3.88 -0.75 6.87
CA GLU A 68 5.17 -1.18 7.44
C GLU A 68 6.35 -0.53 6.74
N PHE A 69 6.34 -0.46 5.40
CA PHE A 69 7.39 0.19 4.63
C PHE A 69 7.49 1.69 4.95
N ASN A 70 6.35 2.37 5.07
CA ASN A 70 6.32 3.78 5.46
C ASN A 70 6.88 4.00 6.88
N ALA A 71 6.52 3.14 7.83
CA ALA A 71 7.06 3.17 9.19
C ALA A 71 8.59 2.94 9.23
N PHE A 72 9.09 2.03 8.39
CA PHE A 72 10.52 1.79 8.20
C PHE A 72 11.24 3.05 7.69
N LEU A 73 10.72 3.67 6.62
CA LEU A 73 11.29 4.91 6.07
C LEU A 73 11.29 6.05 7.10
N ALA A 74 10.22 6.20 7.88
CA ALA A 74 10.15 7.19 8.94
C ALA A 74 11.24 6.96 10.01
N THR A 75 11.44 5.71 10.41
CA THR A 75 12.46 5.34 11.41
C THR A 75 13.87 5.62 10.89
N VAL A 76 14.18 5.23 9.65
CA VAL A 76 15.46 5.53 9.00
C VAL A 76 15.68 7.04 8.87
N GLY A 77 14.64 7.79 8.50
CA GLY A 77 14.68 9.24 8.41
C GLY A 77 15.02 9.91 9.75
N ILE A 78 14.39 9.47 10.85
CA ILE A 78 14.66 9.96 12.21
C ILE A 78 16.11 9.66 12.61
N LEU A 79 16.59 8.44 12.37
CA LEU A 79 17.97 8.04 12.67
C LEU A 79 18.99 8.89 11.90
N PHE A 80 18.70 9.18 10.63
CA PHE A 80 19.54 10.03 9.80
C PHE A 80 19.61 11.47 10.33
N LEU A 81 18.48 12.05 10.71
CA LEU A 81 18.41 13.38 11.34
C LEU A 81 19.17 13.43 12.66
N ALA A 82 19.00 12.42 13.52
CA ALA A 82 19.70 12.31 14.79
C ALA A 82 21.22 12.22 14.60
N SER A 83 21.67 11.39 13.65
CA SER A 83 23.08 11.24 13.30
C SER A 83 23.68 12.55 12.77
N GLY A 84 22.95 13.27 11.90
CA GLY A 84 23.36 14.58 11.40
C GLY A 84 23.51 15.63 12.51
N LEU A 85 22.61 15.62 13.50
CA LEU A 85 22.66 16.50 14.68
C LEU A 85 23.90 16.21 15.55
N LEU A 86 24.23 14.93 15.77
CA LEU A 86 25.40 14.50 16.55
C LEU A 86 26.71 14.91 15.86
N ILE A 87 26.83 14.72 14.54
CA ILE A 87 27.99 15.15 13.76
C ILE A 87 28.18 16.68 13.84
N ARG A 88 27.07 17.44 13.73
CA ARG A 88 27.11 18.90 13.82
C ARG A 88 27.53 19.39 15.21
N ARG A 89 27.15 18.69 16.28
CA ARG A 89 27.59 19.01 17.66
C ARG A 89 29.09 18.73 17.86
N ARG A 90 29.63 17.63 17.34
CA ARG A 90 31.07 17.32 17.43
C ARG A 90 31.96 18.36 16.73
N LYS A 91 31.57 18.83 15.53
CA LYS A 91 32.34 19.86 14.81
C LYS A 91 32.42 21.20 15.56
N ARG A 92 31.41 21.52 16.38
CA ARG A 92 31.36 22.79 17.12
C ARG A 92 32.24 22.80 18.38
N LEU A 93 32.57 21.63 18.93
CA LEU A 93 33.45 21.46 20.10
C LEU A 93 34.95 21.45 19.75
N PHE A 94 35.32 21.16 18.50
CA PHE A 94 36.72 21.09 18.05
C PHE A 94 37.28 22.42 17.51
N PHE A 95 36.46 23.47 17.44
CA PHE A 95 36.81 24.79 16.90
C PHE A 95 36.71 25.92 17.95
N GLN A 96 36.69 25.55 19.24
CA GLN A 96 36.94 26.45 20.37
C GLN A 96 38.27 26.07 21.01
#